data_AF-A0A920JVF0-F1
#
_entry.id   AF-A0A920JVF0-F1
#
_cell.length_a   1.000
_cell.length_b   1.000
_cell.length_c   1.000
_cell.angle_alpha   90.00
_cell.angle_beta   90.00
_cell.angle_gamma   90.00
#
_symmetry.space_group_name_H-M   'P 1'
#
loop_
_entity.id
_entity.type
_entity.pdbx_description
1 polymer ?
#
loop_
_entity_poly.entity_id
_entity_poly.type
_entity_poly.pdbx_seq_one_letter_code
_entity_poly.pdbx_strand_id
1 'polypeptide(L)'
;MFLYSVSICLLVSCQKAESPAQSDLIEVTGSPARTADYNPQRNAYFGDLHVHSMYSYDAFIFGGIASPSDAYEFAKGGSIRHPAGFEMQLDVPMDFYGESDHAYYLGIIREMALGDSALSDHPVAEGIDSLDEDVNFRRSVFLRFAILRAQVTASR
;
A
#
# COMPACT_ATOMS: atom_id res chain seq x y z
N MET A 1 20.53 46.14 -45.15
CA MET A 1 19.69 47.06 -44.35
C MET A 1 18.26 46.70 -44.68
N PHE A 2 17.47 46.03 -43.86
CA PHE A 2 17.15 46.35 -42.47
C PHE A 2 17.03 45.07 -41.62
N LEU A 3 17.61 45.14 -40.43
CA LEU A 3 17.44 44.19 -39.34
C LEU A 3 16.00 44.24 -38.83
N TYR A 4 15.38 43.08 -38.58
CA TYR A 4 14.24 43.00 -37.67
C TYR A 4 14.61 42.10 -36.49
N SER A 5 15.09 42.80 -35.46
CA SER A 5 15.07 42.36 -34.07
C SER A 5 13.60 42.25 -33.63
N VAL A 6 13.16 41.06 -33.23
CA VAL A 6 11.92 40.92 -32.46
C VAL A 6 12.30 40.58 -31.03
N SER A 7 12.30 41.65 -30.24
CA SER A 7 12.52 41.67 -28.80
C SER A 7 11.28 41.11 -28.08
N ILE A 8 11.54 40.19 -27.15
CA ILE A 8 10.85 39.86 -25.88
C ILE A 8 9.42 40.37 -25.68
N CYS A 9 8.50 39.43 -25.40
CA CYS A 9 7.37 39.66 -24.49
C CYS A 9 7.33 38.55 -23.43
N LEU A 10 8.05 38.77 -22.33
CA LEU A 10 7.79 38.11 -21.05
C LEU A 10 6.40 38.54 -20.58
N LEU A 11 5.45 37.61 -20.57
CA LEU A 11 4.15 37.82 -19.94
C LEU A 11 4.31 37.83 -18.42
N VAL A 12 4.62 39.00 -17.87
CA VAL A 12 4.37 39.31 -16.45
C VAL A 12 2.87 39.58 -16.34
N SER A 13 2.11 38.59 -15.86
CA SER A 13 0.74 38.79 -15.41
C SER A 13 0.65 38.52 -13.91
N CYS A 14 0.72 39.61 -13.14
CA CYS A 14 0.17 39.68 -11.79
C CYS A 14 -0.33 41.12 -11.59
N GLN A 15 -1.56 41.38 -12.02
CA GLN A 15 -2.32 42.51 -11.48
C GLN A 15 -3.04 42.02 -10.23
N LYS A 16 -2.56 42.49 -9.08
CA LYS A 16 -3.23 42.34 -7.80
C LYS A 16 -4.38 43.34 -7.78
N ALA A 17 -5.62 42.85 -7.71
CA ALA A 17 -6.79 43.67 -7.46
C ALA A 17 -6.81 44.05 -5.97
N GLU A 18 -6.85 45.34 -5.67
CA GLU A 18 -7.14 45.84 -4.32
C GLU A 18 -8.66 45.96 -4.15
N SER A 19 -9.18 45.34 -3.09
CA SER A 19 -10.54 45.53 -2.57
C SER A 19 -10.42 46.02 -1.13
N PRO A 20 -11.17 47.05 -0.70
CA PRO A 20 -11.02 47.61 0.63
C PRO A 20 -11.74 46.74 1.67
N ALA A 21 -10.94 46.34 2.66
CA ALA A 21 -11.24 46.15 4.08
C ALA A 21 -12.69 45.82 4.50
N GLN A 22 -12.85 44.61 5.06
CA GLN A 22 -13.39 44.50 6.41
C GLN A 22 -12.74 43.30 7.12
N SER A 23 -11.73 43.61 7.91
CA SER A 23 -11.07 42.68 8.82
C SER A 23 -11.90 42.60 10.10
N ASP A 24 -12.94 41.78 10.10
CA ASP A 24 -13.39 41.20 11.37
C ASP A 24 -12.38 40.11 11.72
N LEU A 25 -11.31 40.56 12.37
CA LEU A 25 -10.39 39.69 13.07
C LEU A 25 -11.23 39.01 14.16
N ILE A 26 -11.67 37.78 13.89
CA ILE A 26 -11.86 36.84 14.99
C ILE A 26 -10.47 36.64 15.56
N GLU A 27 -10.13 37.47 16.54
CA GLU A 27 -8.99 37.23 17.40
C GLU A 27 -9.32 35.93 18.13
N VAL A 28 -8.80 34.81 17.63
CA VAL A 28 -8.71 33.57 18.38
C VAL A 28 -7.65 33.82 19.45
N THR A 29 -7.97 34.66 20.42
CA THR A 29 -7.18 34.97 21.61
C THR A 29 -7.30 33.81 22.58
N GLY A 30 -6.67 32.70 22.18
CA GLY A 30 -6.61 31.51 23.00
C GLY A 30 -6.24 30.33 22.14
N SER A 31 -4.99 29.88 22.26
CA SER A 31 -4.76 28.44 22.13
C SER A 31 -5.70 27.77 23.13
N PRO A 32 -6.47 26.71 22.76
CA PRO A 32 -7.30 26.00 23.73
C PRO A 32 -6.42 25.63 24.93
N ALA A 33 -6.87 25.98 26.14
CA ALA A 33 -6.11 25.69 27.34
C ALA A 33 -5.74 24.20 27.36
N ARG A 34 -4.46 23.90 27.52
CA ARG A 34 -4.00 22.52 27.72
C ARG A 34 -4.71 21.98 28.97
N THR A 35 -5.36 20.83 28.87
CA THR A 35 -5.91 20.11 30.02
C THR A 35 -4.77 19.73 30.97
N ALA A 36 -5.04 19.49 32.26
CA ALA A 36 -4.02 19.20 33.26
C ALA A 36 -3.17 17.94 32.96
N ASP A 37 -3.65 17.13 32.02
CA ASP A 37 -3.30 15.76 31.65
C ASP A 37 -2.95 15.66 30.14
N TYR A 38 -2.51 16.78 29.55
CA TYR A 38 -2.01 17.03 28.18
C TYR A 38 -0.93 16.03 27.68
N ASN A 39 -1.26 14.75 27.58
CA ASN A 39 -0.27 13.70 27.75
C ASN A 39 0.20 13.67 29.22
N PRO A 40 0.66 14.77 29.82
CA PRO A 40 2.05 15.17 29.54
C PRO A 40 2.89 14.37 28.51
N GLN A 41 2.72 13.05 28.30
CA GLN A 41 3.55 12.23 27.39
C GLN A 41 3.06 12.17 25.90
N ARG A 42 1.80 12.54 25.61
CA ARG A 42 1.09 12.51 24.29
C ARG A 42 1.60 11.44 23.33
N ASN A 43 1.71 10.20 23.83
CA ASN A 43 2.35 9.13 23.09
C ASN A 43 1.58 8.88 21.79
N ALA A 44 2.21 9.25 20.69
CA ALA A 44 1.80 8.84 19.36
C ALA A 44 2.44 7.48 19.10
N TYR A 45 1.62 6.51 18.73
CA TYR A 45 2.06 5.18 18.34
C TYR A 45 1.96 5.06 16.82
N PHE A 46 2.96 4.44 16.20
CA PHE A 46 3.07 4.28 14.76
C PHE A 46 3.19 2.80 14.42
N GLY A 47 2.39 2.37 13.46
CA GLY A 47 2.33 0.99 13.05
C GLY A 47 1.44 0.80 11.83
N ASP A 48 1.34 -0.44 11.38
CA ASP A 48 0.54 -0.82 10.22
C ASP A 48 -0.53 -1.84 10.64
N LEU A 49 -1.72 -1.70 10.07
CA LEU A 49 -2.86 -2.61 10.28
C LEU A 49 -3.33 -3.26 8.98
N HIS A 50 -2.68 -2.94 7.86
CA HIS A 50 -3.02 -3.45 6.54
C HIS A 50 -1.79 -4.09 5.88
N VAL A 51 -1.35 -5.20 6.45
CA VAL A 51 -0.22 -5.97 5.94
C VAL A 51 -0.70 -7.32 5.45
N HIS A 52 -0.22 -7.73 4.27
CA HIS A 52 -0.52 -9.05 3.71
C HIS A 52 0.69 -9.98 3.85
N SER A 53 0.44 -11.26 4.10
CA SER A 53 1.41 -12.34 4.14
C SER A 53 1.33 -13.22 2.89
N MET A 54 2.20 -14.23 2.81
CA MET A 54 2.13 -15.28 1.79
C MET A 54 0.81 -16.07 1.75
N TYR A 55 -0.06 -15.91 2.75
CA TYR A 55 -1.38 -16.53 2.74
C TYR A 55 -2.45 -15.66 2.05
N SER A 56 -2.24 -14.37 1.86
CA SER A 56 -3.13 -13.58 1.01
C SER A 56 -2.94 -13.94 -0.46
N TYR A 57 -4.04 -14.11 -1.18
CA TYR A 57 -3.99 -14.55 -2.58
C TYR A 57 -3.29 -13.56 -3.49
N ASP A 58 -3.45 -12.25 -3.25
CA ASP A 58 -2.84 -11.18 -4.05
C ASP A 58 -1.34 -11.08 -3.77
N ALA A 59 -0.94 -11.08 -2.50
CA ALA A 59 0.45 -11.03 -2.08
C ALA A 59 1.23 -12.20 -2.68
N PHE A 60 0.72 -13.43 -2.54
CA PHE A 60 1.39 -14.60 -3.09
C PHE A 60 1.54 -14.53 -4.62
N ILE A 61 0.47 -14.16 -5.36
CA ILE A 61 0.51 -14.00 -6.82
C ILE A 61 1.58 -13.00 -7.26
N PHE A 62 1.77 -11.92 -6.49
CA PHE A 62 2.75 -10.88 -6.80
C PHE A 62 4.14 -11.11 -6.19
N GLY A 63 4.40 -12.29 -5.62
CA GLY A 63 5.72 -12.68 -5.11
C GLY A 63 6.00 -12.27 -3.67
N GLY A 64 4.98 -11.86 -2.92
CA GLY A 64 5.03 -11.74 -1.47
C GLY A 64 5.06 -13.13 -0.84
N ILE A 65 6.27 -13.58 -0.48
CA ILE A 65 6.52 -14.92 0.09
C ILE A 65 6.83 -14.91 1.59
N ALA A 66 6.77 -13.74 2.23
CA ALA A 66 6.98 -13.60 3.66
C ALA A 66 5.86 -14.30 4.44
N SER A 67 6.23 -15.13 5.42
CA SER A 67 5.26 -15.69 6.35
C SER A 67 4.77 -14.63 7.35
N PRO A 68 3.64 -14.86 8.03
CA PRO A 68 3.20 -14.00 9.14
C PRO A 68 4.27 -13.80 10.22
N SER A 69 5.05 -14.85 10.48
CA SER A 69 6.16 -14.79 11.43
C SER A 69 7.28 -13.89 10.92
N ASP A 70 7.66 -14.01 9.64
CA ASP A 70 8.70 -13.15 9.04
C ASP A 70 8.27 -11.68 9.05
N ALA A 71 7.02 -11.40 8.69
CA ALA A 71 6.46 -10.05 8.68
C ALA A 71 6.37 -9.46 10.11
N TYR A 72 6.03 -10.28 11.11
CA TYR A 72 6.03 -9.87 12.51
C TYR A 72 7.45 -9.61 13.06
N GLU A 73 8.43 -10.45 12.71
CA GLU A 73 9.83 -10.19 13.08
C GLU A 73 10.35 -8.90 12.43
N PHE A 74 9.99 -8.65 11.18
CA PHE A 74 10.29 -7.38 10.51
C PHE A 74 9.66 -6.18 11.22
N ALA A 75 8.39 -6.28 11.64
CA ALA A 75 7.71 -5.23 12.40
C ALA A 75 8.38 -4.93 13.75
N LYS A 76 8.98 -5.93 14.40
CA LYS A 76 9.80 -5.77 15.61
C LYS A 76 11.20 -5.18 15.34
N GLY A 77 11.54 -4.90 14.10
CA GLY A 77 12.84 -4.34 13.68
C GLY A 77 13.85 -5.37 13.19
N GLY A 78 13.45 -6.62 12.94
CA GLY A 78 14.27 -7.60 12.24
C GLY A 78 14.45 -7.23 10.75
N SER A 79 15.37 -7.91 10.05
CA SER A 79 15.50 -7.76 8.60
C SER A 79 14.58 -8.72 7.85
N ILE A 80 14.20 -8.34 6.63
CA ILE A 80 13.45 -9.17 5.70
C ILE A 80 14.03 -9.05 4.29
N ARG A 81 14.07 -10.15 3.54
CA ARG A 81 14.56 -10.15 2.15
C ARG A 81 13.50 -9.54 1.24
N HIS A 82 13.82 -8.43 0.57
CA HIS A 82 13.02 -7.91 -0.53
C HIS A 82 13.09 -8.87 -1.73
N PRO A 83 11.99 -9.08 -2.49
CA PRO A 83 11.99 -9.94 -3.67
C PRO A 83 13.05 -9.59 -4.73
N ALA A 84 13.47 -8.32 -4.80
CA ALA A 84 14.57 -7.89 -5.69
C ALA A 84 15.99 -8.25 -5.18
N GLY A 85 16.11 -9.06 -4.12
CA GLY A 85 17.36 -9.68 -3.70
C GLY A 85 18.16 -8.93 -2.63
N PHE A 86 17.66 -7.83 -2.07
CA PHE A 86 18.33 -7.08 -1.01
C PHE A 86 17.58 -7.17 0.33
N GLU A 87 18.28 -6.97 1.44
CA GLU A 87 17.67 -6.93 2.79
C GLU A 87 17.02 -5.57 3.05
N MET A 88 15.86 -5.59 3.70
CA MET A 88 15.15 -4.42 4.22
C MET A 88 15.06 -4.52 5.73
N GLN A 89 15.09 -3.39 6.41
CA GLN A 89 14.88 -3.27 7.85
C GLN A 89 14.21 -1.93 8.12
N LEU A 90 13.30 -1.88 9.10
CA LEU A 90 12.73 -0.63 9.56
C LEU A 90 13.77 0.16 10.36
N ASP A 91 13.86 1.47 10.14
CA ASP A 91 14.71 2.34 10.95
C ASP A 91 14.28 2.36 12.43
N VAL A 92 12.96 2.24 12.66
CA VAL A 92 12.35 2.17 14.00
C VAL A 92 11.31 1.05 13.99
N PRO A 93 11.34 0.11 14.96
CA PRO A 93 10.29 -0.90 15.11
C PRO A 93 8.90 -0.28 15.23
N MET A 94 7.88 -0.99 14.76
CA MET A 94 6.50 -0.54 14.90
C MET A 94 6.02 -0.69 16.35
N ASP A 95 5.21 0.26 16.80
CA ASP A 95 4.54 0.21 18.09
C ASP A 95 3.39 -0.81 18.10
N PHE A 96 2.77 -1.02 16.94
CA PHE A 96 1.75 -2.03 16.72
C PHE A 96 1.82 -2.57 15.29
N TYR A 97 1.33 -3.79 15.11
CA TYR A 97 1.33 -4.48 13.82
C TYR A 97 0.08 -5.35 13.70
N GLY A 98 -0.56 -5.32 12.52
CA GLY A 98 -1.70 -6.15 12.19
C GLY A 98 -1.60 -6.70 10.77
N GLU A 99 -1.76 -8.02 10.66
CA GLU A 99 -1.89 -8.72 9.39
C GLU A 99 -3.38 -8.83 9.01
N SER A 100 -3.69 -8.54 7.75
CA SER A 100 -5.05 -8.39 7.24
C SER A 100 -5.23 -9.05 5.87
N ASP A 101 -4.85 -10.31 5.76
CA ASP A 101 -4.99 -11.06 4.51
C ASP A 101 -6.43 -11.11 4.00
N HIS A 102 -6.57 -11.26 2.68
CA HIS A 102 -7.88 -11.47 2.08
C HIS A 102 -8.53 -12.76 2.58
N ALA A 103 -9.74 -12.64 3.14
CA ALA A 103 -10.53 -13.80 3.57
C ALA A 103 -10.88 -14.73 2.39
N TYR A 104 -11.13 -14.16 1.21
CA TYR A 104 -11.31 -14.94 -0.01
C TYR A 104 -9.97 -15.52 -0.45
N TYR A 105 -9.94 -16.84 -0.64
CA TYR A 105 -8.75 -17.60 -1.06
C TYR A 105 -7.57 -17.55 -0.09
N LEU A 106 -7.81 -17.30 1.20
CA LEU A 106 -6.77 -17.36 2.23
C LEU A 106 -6.03 -18.71 2.19
N GLY A 107 -4.73 -18.66 1.87
CA GLY A 107 -3.84 -19.81 1.72
C GLY A 107 -4.07 -20.67 0.47
N ILE A 108 -5.18 -20.48 -0.25
CA ILE A 108 -5.59 -21.38 -1.34
C ILE A 108 -4.63 -21.30 -2.53
N ILE A 109 -4.21 -20.10 -2.95
CA ILE A 109 -3.32 -19.97 -4.10
C ILE A 109 -1.93 -20.52 -3.80
N ARG A 110 -1.43 -20.31 -2.57
CA ARG A 110 -0.17 -20.91 -2.12
C ARG A 110 -0.24 -22.43 -2.12
N GLU A 111 -1.35 -23.00 -1.66
CA GLU A 111 -1.58 -24.45 -1.67
C GLU A 111 -1.69 -25.00 -3.10
N MET A 112 -2.34 -24.27 -4.01
CA MET A 112 -2.36 -24.62 -5.45
C MET A 112 -0.96 -24.63 -6.07
N ALA A 113 -0.10 -23.70 -5.67
CA ALA A 113 1.24 -23.54 -6.23
C ALA A 113 2.26 -24.56 -5.68
N LEU A 114 2.22 -24.81 -4.37
CA LEU A 114 3.30 -25.47 -3.63
C LEU A 114 2.87 -26.75 -2.90
N GLY A 115 1.57 -27.02 -2.85
CA GLY A 115 0.99 -28.15 -2.13
C GLY A 115 1.03 -29.46 -2.90
N ASP A 116 0.62 -30.52 -2.19
CA ASP A 116 0.32 -31.84 -2.75
C ASP A 116 -1.09 -32.20 -2.27
N SER A 117 -2.09 -31.56 -2.89
CA SER A 117 -3.48 -31.68 -2.47
C SER A 117 -4.46 -31.60 -3.65
N ALA A 118 -5.73 -31.90 -3.39
CA ALA A 118 -6.78 -31.75 -4.39
C ALA A 118 -6.91 -30.32 -4.95
N LEU A 119 -6.36 -29.31 -4.26
CA LEU A 119 -6.31 -27.94 -4.75
C LEU A 119 -5.25 -27.78 -5.83
N SER A 120 -4.03 -28.34 -5.65
CA SER A 120 -2.97 -28.31 -6.67
C SER A 120 -3.33 -29.13 -7.90
N ASP A 121 -4.10 -30.21 -7.75
CA ASP A 121 -4.57 -31.04 -8.87
C ASP A 121 -5.77 -30.44 -9.64
N HIS A 122 -6.40 -29.38 -9.11
CA HIS A 122 -7.61 -28.85 -9.71
C HIS A 122 -7.30 -28.11 -11.03
N PRO A 123 -8.13 -28.21 -12.09
CA PRO A 123 -7.87 -27.52 -13.36
C PRO A 123 -7.65 -26.00 -13.25
N VAL A 124 -8.24 -25.36 -12.24
CA VAL A 124 -8.04 -23.91 -11.98
C VAL A 124 -6.60 -23.57 -11.57
N ALA A 125 -5.87 -24.54 -11.01
CA ALA A 125 -4.49 -24.42 -10.54
C ALA A 125 -3.46 -24.52 -11.67
N GLU A 126 -3.88 -24.84 -12.89
CA GLU A 126 -2.99 -24.94 -14.04
C GLU A 126 -2.13 -23.68 -14.22
N GLY A 127 -0.82 -23.87 -14.13
CA GLY A 127 0.24 -22.85 -14.25
C GLY A 127 0.50 -22.01 -13.00
N ILE A 128 -0.19 -22.25 -11.88
CA ILE A 128 0.02 -21.47 -10.64
C ILE A 128 1.36 -21.81 -9.95
N ASP A 129 1.93 -22.97 -10.24
CA ASP A 129 3.24 -23.42 -9.76
C ASP A 129 4.43 -22.62 -10.34
N SER A 130 4.20 -21.88 -11.44
CA SER A 130 5.21 -21.20 -12.25
C SER A 130 5.03 -19.68 -12.25
N LEU A 131 4.79 -19.09 -11.07
CA LEU A 131 4.58 -17.64 -10.87
C LEU A 131 5.88 -16.82 -10.97
N ASP A 132 6.91 -17.33 -11.62
CA ASP A 132 8.28 -17.03 -11.26
C ASP A 132 8.70 -15.59 -11.59
N GLU A 133 8.37 -15.02 -12.76
CA GLU A 133 8.78 -13.63 -13.07
C GLU A 133 7.86 -12.83 -14.01
N ASP A 134 7.01 -13.46 -14.84
CA ASP A 134 6.20 -12.71 -15.81
C ASP A 134 5.05 -11.96 -15.11
N VAL A 135 5.19 -10.63 -15.04
CA VAL A 135 4.19 -9.71 -14.49
C VAL A 135 2.85 -9.82 -15.22
N ASN A 136 2.85 -10.07 -16.54
CA ASN A 136 1.61 -10.25 -17.29
C ASN A 136 0.93 -11.57 -16.93
N PHE A 137 1.71 -12.63 -16.76
CA PHE A 137 1.19 -13.90 -16.29
C PHE A 137 0.60 -13.78 -14.88
N ARG A 138 1.32 -13.19 -13.92
CA ARG A 138 0.82 -12.91 -12.56
C ARG A 138 -0.49 -12.12 -12.59
N ARG A 139 -0.56 -11.07 -13.43
CA ARG A 139 -1.79 -10.29 -13.63
C ARG A 139 -2.92 -11.14 -14.21
N SER A 140 -2.64 -12.04 -15.15
CA SER A 140 -3.64 -12.94 -15.71
C SER A 140 -4.20 -13.91 -14.65
N VAL A 141 -3.34 -14.44 -13.77
CA VAL A 141 -3.75 -15.29 -12.64
C VAL A 141 -4.59 -14.47 -11.65
N PHE A 142 -4.16 -13.27 -11.28
CA PHE A 142 -4.95 -12.38 -10.42
C PHE A 142 -6.35 -12.13 -10.99
N LEU A 143 -6.46 -11.79 -12.27
CA LEU A 143 -7.74 -11.56 -12.94
C LEU A 143 -8.60 -12.81 -13.00
N ARG A 144 -8.02 -14.00 -13.21
CA ARG A 144 -8.73 -15.28 -13.18
C ARG A 144 -9.49 -15.44 -11.86
N PHE A 145 -8.81 -15.28 -10.72
CA PHE A 145 -9.43 -15.45 -9.40
C PHE A 145 -10.34 -14.28 -9.00
N ALA A 146 -10.04 -13.07 -9.43
CA ALA A 146 -10.91 -11.90 -9.22
C ALA A 146 -12.25 -12.04 -9.96
N ILE A 147 -12.23 -12.53 -11.20
CA ILE A 147 -13.45 -12.76 -12.01
C ILE A 147 -14.26 -13.93 -11.43
N LEU A 148 -13.60 -15.04 -11.07
CA LEU A 148 -14.29 -16.18 -10.44
C LEU A 148 -15.03 -15.75 -9.17
N ARG A 149 -14.42 -14.92 -8.33
CA ARG A 149 -15.10 -14.33 -7.16
C ARG A 149 -16.35 -13.54 -7.57
N ALA A 150 -16.23 -12.69 -8.59
CA ALA A 150 -17.35 -11.87 -9.05
C ALA A 150 -18.52 -12.73 -9.55
N GLN A 151 -18.23 -13.80 -10.31
CA GLN A 151 -19.23 -14.74 -10.83
C GLN A 151 -19.92 -15.53 -9.71
N VAL A 152 -19.17 -15.97 -8.69
CA VAL A 152 -19.75 -16.66 -7.52
C VAL A 152 -20.64 -15.73 -6.71
N THR A 153 -20.28 -14.45 -6.60
CA THR A 153 -21.10 -13.45 -5.90
C THR A 153 -22.37 -13.10 -6.68
N ALA A 154 -22.30 -13.04 -8.01
CA ALA A 154 -23.43 -12.67 -8.87
C ALA A 154 -24.45 -13.79 -9.11
N SER A 155 -24.12 -15.04 -8.77
CA SER A 155 -24.99 -16.21 -8.94
C SER A 155 -25.84 -16.56 -7.70
N ARG A 156 -25.77 -15.73 -6.65
CA ARG A 156 -26.62 -15.78 -5.46
C ARG A 156 -27.66 -14.66 -5.49
#